data_AF-A0A5N7SFT7-F1
#
_entry.id   AF-A0A5N7SFT7-F1
#
_cell.length_a   1.000
_cell.length_b   1.000
_cell.length_c   1.000
_cell.angle_alpha   90.00
_cell.angle_beta   90.00
_cell.angle_gamma   90.00
#
_symmetry.space_group_name_H-M   'P 1'
#
loop_
_entity.id
_entity.type
_entity.pdbx_description
1 polymer ?
#
loop_
_entity_poly.entity_id
_entity_poly.type
_entity_poly.pdbx_seq_one_letter_code
_entity_poly.pdbx_strand_id
1 'polypeptide(L)'
;MGVVLALAALPAMAAANVQQFSHGRFEQIPVHMPAGTPQRVVIWFHEPTAGGDTSRLPIEALRADGAMVAAVDIAHLRGVLKREGDPTCSFGSGDVENFSRWLQASLHLPGYHLPLVGGDDEGAEMAYSLAAQADTQVFAGVLTTGFCPDHNHQRMVCGDGVKHNKLQPAELNFPWLSAAGDHGCKVGEASRFVQQVAMAREFKRTARGDASPGLVAAARVIGAQAGVSLAPPPAALKGLPVVEMPAAGNGDTLAVFVSGDGGWAGLDKNVASSLNEHGVAVVGIDSLRYFWSERTPKGFAGDLQKIIDHYRQQWHRDKVMLIGFSQGADVLPATINQLDADTRAALDRIVLLSVGRKADFEFHVSNWLGGGGDGLPIAPEVARLPAEKTLCVYGDKDEDALCPDLPANDGVRKVKLPGDHHFGGDYDRLAEVILKGGM
;
A
#
# COMPACT_ATOMS: atom_id res chain seq x y z
N MET A 1 68.77 5.30 10.27
CA MET A 1 67.61 6.22 10.21
C MET A 1 66.83 5.91 8.94
N GLY A 2 65.60 5.44 9.08
CA GLY A 2 64.69 5.18 7.96
C GLY A 2 63.29 5.03 8.53
N VAL A 3 62.54 6.14 8.60
CA VAL A 3 61.17 6.18 9.10
C VAL A 3 60.24 5.85 7.94
N VAL A 4 59.46 4.79 8.08
CA VAL A 4 58.36 4.44 7.15
C VAL A 4 57.11 5.16 7.65
N LEU A 5 56.62 6.14 6.90
CA LEU A 5 55.29 6.73 7.09
C LEU A 5 54.25 5.80 6.48
N ALA A 6 53.40 5.20 7.31
CA ALA A 6 52.16 4.58 6.87
C ALA A 6 51.10 5.69 6.65
N LEU A 7 50.73 5.95 5.40
CA LEU A 7 49.54 6.75 5.09
C LEU A 7 48.30 5.92 5.41
N ALA A 8 47.56 6.32 6.44
CA ALA A 8 46.20 5.84 6.66
C ALA A 8 45.31 6.40 5.54
N ALA A 9 44.80 5.51 4.67
CA ALA A 9 43.76 5.86 3.72
C ALA A 9 42.46 6.14 4.48
N LEU A 10 41.98 7.38 4.43
CA LEU A 10 40.65 7.74 4.89
C LEU A 10 39.62 7.01 4.00
N PRO A 11 38.58 6.36 4.56
CA PRO A 11 37.53 5.77 3.75
C PRO A 11 36.80 6.90 3.02
N ALA A 12 36.74 6.81 1.68
CA ALA A 12 35.91 7.69 0.89
C ALA A 12 34.45 7.51 1.34
N MET A 13 33.86 8.57 1.91
CA MET A 13 32.41 8.60 2.13
C MET A 13 31.76 8.49 0.76
N ALA A 14 31.17 7.34 0.45
CA ALA A 14 30.34 7.20 -0.73
C ALA A 14 29.25 8.28 -0.66
N ALA A 15 29.21 9.15 -1.68
CA ALA A 15 28.18 10.18 -1.77
C ALA A 15 26.81 9.51 -1.65
N ALA A 16 25.95 10.05 -0.79
CA ALA A 16 24.60 9.52 -0.62
C ALA A 16 23.89 9.56 -1.99
N ASN A 17 23.41 8.40 -2.46
CA ASN A 17 22.60 8.32 -3.67
C ASN A 17 21.19 8.79 -3.31
N VAL A 18 20.93 10.07 -3.56
CA VAL A 18 19.62 10.70 -3.34
C VAL A 18 18.97 10.92 -4.70
N GLN A 19 17.78 10.37 -4.88
CA GLN A 19 16.97 10.50 -6.10
C GLN A 19 15.66 11.21 -5.77
N GLN A 20 15.07 11.90 -6.75
CA GLN A 20 13.83 12.64 -6.57
C GLN A 20 12.67 11.88 -7.21
N PHE A 21 11.59 11.71 -6.45
CA PHE A 21 10.39 11.00 -6.90
C PHE A 21 9.15 11.88 -6.73
N SER A 22 8.16 11.74 -7.62
CA SER A 22 6.87 12.41 -7.48
C SER A 22 5.74 11.47 -7.83
N HIS A 23 4.75 11.35 -6.96
CA HIS A 23 3.54 10.56 -7.21
C HIS A 23 2.41 11.01 -6.27
N GLY A 24 1.22 11.22 -6.82
CA GLY A 24 0.09 11.77 -6.06
C GLY A 24 0.44 13.14 -5.45
N ARG A 25 0.17 13.29 -4.15
CA ARG A 25 0.45 14.52 -3.37
C ARG A 25 1.90 14.66 -2.91
N PHE A 26 2.72 13.66 -3.20
CA PHE A 26 4.15 13.69 -2.90
C PHE A 26 4.89 14.28 -4.09
N GLU A 27 5.23 15.56 -4.03
CA GLU A 27 5.98 16.28 -5.07
C GLU A 27 7.47 16.37 -4.69
N GLN A 28 8.35 15.98 -5.62
CA GLN A 28 9.81 16.11 -5.50
C GLN A 28 10.39 15.62 -4.17
N ILE A 29 10.03 14.39 -3.78
CA ILE A 29 10.47 13.76 -2.55
C ILE A 29 11.91 13.22 -2.72
N PRO A 30 12.87 13.68 -1.90
CA PRO A 30 14.20 13.08 -1.83
C PRO A 30 14.12 11.67 -1.24
N VAL A 31 14.55 10.68 -2.01
CA VAL A 31 14.66 9.28 -1.59
C VAL A 31 16.13 8.92 -1.45
N HIS A 32 16.52 8.64 -0.22
CA HIS A 32 17.85 8.27 0.21
C HIS A 32 18.04 6.75 0.07
N MET A 33 18.84 6.33 -0.91
CA MET A 33 19.08 4.91 -1.16
C MET A 33 20.20 4.35 -0.28
N PRO A 34 20.03 3.16 0.33
CA PRO A 34 21.10 2.48 1.03
C PRO A 34 22.11 1.88 0.04
N ALA A 35 23.23 1.39 0.55
CA ALA A 35 24.11 0.55 -0.24
C ALA A 35 23.45 -0.84 -0.44
N GLY A 36 23.35 -1.31 -1.68
CA GLY A 36 22.73 -2.59 -2.02
C GLY A 36 21.20 -2.55 -2.05
N THR A 37 20.57 -3.72 -1.98
CA THR A 37 19.10 -3.84 -1.95
C THR A 37 18.54 -3.29 -0.65
N PRO A 38 17.53 -2.39 -0.69
CA PRO A 38 16.84 -1.93 0.51
C PRO A 38 16.32 -3.10 1.34
N GLN A 39 16.62 -3.09 2.63
CA GLN A 39 16.14 -4.10 3.58
C GLN A 39 14.84 -3.67 4.25
N ARG A 40 14.58 -2.35 4.26
CA ARG A 40 13.46 -1.68 4.92
C ARG A 40 13.09 -0.43 4.13
N VAL A 41 11.84 -0.01 4.24
CA VAL A 41 11.35 1.24 3.66
C VAL A 41 10.87 2.15 4.78
N VAL A 42 11.28 3.41 4.76
CA VAL A 42 10.90 4.42 5.75
C VAL A 42 10.37 5.65 5.02
N ILE A 43 9.18 6.11 5.40
CA ILE A 43 8.67 7.43 5.03
C ILE A 43 8.88 8.33 6.25
N TRP A 44 9.81 9.28 6.14
CA TRP A 44 10.26 10.12 7.24
C TRP A 44 9.78 11.56 7.04
N PHE A 45 8.81 11.98 7.84
CA PHE A 45 8.28 13.34 7.85
C PHE A 45 9.16 14.25 8.70
N HIS A 46 9.54 15.40 8.15
CA HIS A 46 10.38 16.36 8.86
C HIS A 46 10.10 17.79 8.38
N GLU A 47 10.63 18.76 9.11
CA GLU A 47 10.77 20.14 8.62
C GLU A 47 12.24 20.43 8.29
N PRO A 48 12.57 20.99 7.11
CA PRO A 48 13.93 21.43 6.85
C PRO A 48 14.31 22.57 7.80
N THR A 49 15.33 22.39 8.63
CA THR A 49 15.83 23.48 9.47
C THR A 49 16.75 24.40 8.65
N ALA A 50 16.57 25.71 8.78
CA ALA A 50 17.32 26.73 8.03
C ALA A 50 18.85 26.75 8.33
N GLY A 51 19.34 25.92 9.27
CA GLY A 51 20.70 25.95 9.80
C GLY A 51 21.63 24.78 9.43
N GLY A 52 21.13 23.73 8.77
CA GLY A 52 21.94 22.60 8.33
C GLY A 52 22.41 21.63 9.44
N ASP A 53 22.44 20.35 9.06
CA ASP A 53 23.18 19.20 9.63
C ASP A 53 22.57 18.33 10.75
N THR A 54 21.68 18.80 11.64
CA THR A 54 21.09 17.89 12.68
C THR A 54 19.75 17.26 12.30
N SER A 55 18.91 17.93 11.49
CA SER A 55 17.61 17.39 11.05
C SER A 55 17.72 16.23 10.04
N ARG A 56 18.94 15.86 9.63
CA ARG A 56 19.18 14.72 8.71
C ARG A 56 19.79 13.50 9.40
N LEU A 57 20.15 13.59 10.69
CA LEU A 57 20.81 12.50 11.40
C LEU A 57 19.98 11.20 11.43
N PRO A 58 18.66 11.23 11.74
CA PRO A 58 17.83 10.03 11.66
C PRO A 58 17.79 9.41 10.26
N ILE A 59 17.59 10.24 9.22
CA ILE A 59 17.52 9.82 7.82
C ILE A 59 18.81 9.11 7.40
N GLU A 60 19.96 9.74 7.65
CA GLU A 60 21.25 9.18 7.27
C GLU A 60 21.62 7.93 8.08
N ALA A 61 21.28 7.89 9.38
CA ALA A 61 21.51 6.71 10.21
C ALA A 61 20.67 5.50 9.74
N LEU A 62 19.39 5.72 9.42
CA LEU A 62 18.51 4.69 8.88
C LEU A 62 18.98 4.20 7.51
N ARG A 63 19.39 5.13 6.63
CA ARG A 63 19.96 4.83 5.31
C ARG A 63 21.24 4.00 5.42
N ALA A 64 22.18 4.42 6.27
CA ALA A 64 23.44 3.73 6.51
C ALA A 64 23.21 2.29 7.03
N ASP A 65 22.08 2.06 7.70
CA ASP A 65 21.67 0.75 8.19
C ASP A 65 20.89 -0.12 7.17
N GLY A 66 20.75 0.34 5.92
CA GLY A 66 20.09 -0.45 4.88
C GLY A 66 18.62 -0.11 4.62
N ALA A 67 18.10 1.00 5.18
CA ALA A 67 16.77 1.48 4.82
C ALA A 67 16.82 2.36 3.56
N MET A 68 15.81 2.21 2.70
CA MET A 68 15.42 3.26 1.78
C MET A 68 14.56 4.27 2.54
N VAL A 69 14.95 5.55 2.54
CA VAL A 69 14.26 6.60 3.30
C VAL A 69 13.73 7.67 2.37
N ALA A 70 12.42 7.82 2.26
CA ALA A 70 11.78 8.95 1.59
C ALA A 70 11.61 10.09 2.61
N ALA A 71 12.29 11.20 2.38
CA ALA A 71 12.29 12.36 3.28
C ALA A 71 11.19 13.34 2.86
N VAL A 72 10.11 13.42 3.63
CA VAL A 72 8.94 14.23 3.30
C VAL A 72 8.95 15.53 4.09
N ASP A 73 9.10 16.64 3.37
CA ASP A 73 8.96 17.99 3.92
C ASP A 73 7.47 18.29 4.15
N ILE A 74 7.06 18.34 5.42
CA ILE A 74 5.66 18.57 5.78
C ILE A 74 5.18 19.98 5.44
N ALA A 75 6.08 20.98 5.39
CA ALA A 75 5.72 22.33 5.00
C ALA A 75 5.43 22.40 3.50
N HIS A 76 6.23 21.70 2.69
CA HIS A 76 5.98 21.54 1.27
C HIS A 76 4.67 20.80 1.01
N LEU A 77 4.46 19.64 1.65
CA LEU A 77 3.22 18.86 1.53
C LEU A 77 1.98 19.68 1.89
N ARG A 78 2.03 20.44 2.98
CA ARG A 78 0.96 21.37 3.37
C ARG A 78 0.68 22.41 2.27
N GLY A 79 1.71 22.85 1.57
CA GLY A 79 1.60 23.72 0.40
C GLY A 79 0.95 23.05 -0.81
N VAL A 80 1.22 21.76 -1.06
CA VAL A 80 0.55 20.96 -2.10
C VAL A 80 -0.94 20.86 -1.81
N LEU A 81 -1.32 20.41 -0.62
CA LEU A 81 -2.72 20.21 -0.23
C LEU A 81 -3.54 21.50 -0.29
N LYS A 82 -2.95 22.65 0.07
CA LYS A 82 -3.61 23.96 -0.05
C LYS A 82 -3.92 24.36 -1.49
N ARG A 83 -3.16 23.88 -2.48
CA ARG A 83 -3.43 24.16 -3.90
C ARG A 83 -4.58 23.33 -4.44
N GLU A 84 -4.82 22.15 -3.87
CA GLU A 84 -5.92 21.25 -4.26
C GLU A 84 -7.29 21.69 -3.72
N GLY A 85 -7.32 22.53 -2.67
CA GLY A 85 -8.55 23.05 -2.10
C GLY A 85 -8.45 23.25 -0.59
N ASP A 86 -9.46 22.77 0.14
CA ASP A 86 -9.43 22.76 1.60
C ASP A 86 -8.42 21.70 2.08
N PRO A 87 -7.31 22.09 2.74
CA PRO A 87 -6.33 21.14 3.25
C PRO A 87 -6.84 20.39 4.48
N THR A 88 -8.06 20.66 4.96
CA THR A 88 -8.61 20.05 6.17
C THR A 88 -9.05 18.61 5.91
N CYS A 89 -8.51 17.65 6.69
CA CYS A 89 -8.78 16.22 6.54
C CYS A 89 -8.50 15.68 5.13
N SER A 90 -7.63 16.33 4.36
CA SER A 90 -7.44 15.99 2.96
C SER A 90 -6.35 14.93 2.75
N PHE A 91 -5.52 14.63 3.75
CA PHE A 91 -4.40 13.69 3.66
C PHE A 91 -4.54 12.57 4.68
N GLY A 92 -4.17 11.34 4.30
CA GLY A 92 -4.34 10.16 5.15
C GLY A 92 -3.34 9.05 4.92
N SER A 93 -3.49 7.98 5.70
CA SER A 93 -2.62 6.79 5.62
C SER A 93 -2.63 6.15 4.23
N GLY A 94 -3.76 6.21 3.52
CA GLY A 94 -3.89 5.73 2.14
C GLY A 94 -2.99 6.45 1.14
N ASP A 95 -2.79 7.78 1.29
CA ASP A 95 -1.85 8.52 0.45
C ASP A 95 -0.42 7.98 0.62
N VAL A 96 -0.03 7.72 1.87
CA VAL A 96 1.30 7.21 2.22
C VAL A 96 1.50 5.77 1.71
N GLU A 97 0.48 4.92 1.86
CA GLU A 97 0.53 3.55 1.33
C GLU A 97 0.70 3.56 -0.18
N ASN A 98 -0.13 4.35 -0.88
CA ASN A 98 -0.08 4.48 -2.33
C ASN A 98 1.30 4.96 -2.81
N PHE A 99 1.84 6.02 -2.21
CA PHE A 99 3.18 6.51 -2.54
C PHE A 99 4.26 5.45 -2.29
N SER A 100 4.21 4.75 -1.15
CA SER A 100 5.18 3.70 -0.82
C SER A 100 5.14 2.56 -1.82
N ARG A 101 3.95 2.09 -2.20
CA ARG A 101 3.76 1.03 -3.20
C ARG A 101 4.31 1.43 -4.55
N TRP A 102 3.91 2.60 -5.03
CA TRP A 102 4.39 3.12 -6.30
C TRP A 102 5.91 3.29 -6.30
N LEU A 103 6.48 3.84 -5.24
CA LEU A 103 7.93 4.04 -5.14
C LEU A 103 8.68 2.70 -5.22
N GLN A 104 8.25 1.71 -4.45
CA GLN A 104 8.89 0.39 -4.43
C GLN A 104 8.70 -0.38 -5.74
N ALA A 105 7.55 -0.23 -6.40
CA ALA A 105 7.31 -0.78 -7.73
C ALA A 105 8.24 -0.12 -8.77
N SER A 106 8.37 1.21 -8.74
CA SER A 106 9.22 1.96 -9.67
C SER A 106 10.71 1.61 -9.57
N LEU A 107 11.14 1.28 -8.36
CA LEU A 107 12.49 0.82 -8.07
C LEU A 107 12.67 -0.69 -8.26
N HIS A 108 11.61 -1.41 -8.67
CA HIS A 108 11.61 -2.84 -8.90
C HIS A 108 12.12 -3.66 -7.70
N LEU A 109 11.80 -3.23 -6.47
CA LEU A 109 12.22 -3.95 -5.25
C LEU A 109 11.63 -5.36 -5.22
N PRO A 110 12.31 -6.38 -4.68
CA PRO A 110 11.76 -7.73 -4.59
C PRO A 110 10.61 -7.78 -3.56
N GLY A 111 9.36 -7.82 -4.05
CA GLY A 111 8.17 -7.77 -3.20
C GLY A 111 7.83 -6.36 -2.73
N TYR A 112 6.90 -6.27 -1.78
CA TYR A 112 6.51 -5.00 -1.14
C TYR A 112 6.84 -5.07 0.35
N HIS A 113 7.59 -4.10 0.84
CA HIS A 113 7.86 -3.91 2.26
C HIS A 113 6.86 -2.88 2.81
N LEU A 114 6.13 -3.23 3.87
CA LEU A 114 5.33 -2.25 4.59
C LEU A 114 6.27 -1.13 5.07
N PRO A 115 5.96 0.14 4.79
CA PRO A 115 6.82 1.23 5.22
C PRO A 115 6.73 1.39 6.74
N LEU A 116 7.87 1.68 7.36
CA LEU A 116 7.90 2.37 8.65
C LEU A 116 7.55 3.83 8.38
N VAL A 117 6.60 4.38 9.13
CA VAL A 117 6.34 5.82 9.12
C VAL A 117 7.05 6.45 10.31
N GLY A 118 7.65 7.60 10.12
CA GLY A 118 8.37 8.25 11.20
C GLY A 118 8.58 9.72 10.97
N GLY A 119 9.16 10.37 11.96
CA GLY A 119 9.47 11.78 11.85
C GLY A 119 10.12 12.38 13.07
N ASP A 120 10.56 13.62 12.89
CA ASP A 120 11.05 14.51 13.93
C ASP A 120 10.10 15.68 14.16
N ASP A 121 9.98 16.10 15.42
CA ASP A 121 9.21 17.27 15.86
C ASP A 121 7.76 17.25 15.30
N GLU A 122 7.30 18.25 14.53
CA GLU A 122 5.95 18.22 13.93
C GLU A 122 5.78 17.03 12.95
N GLY A 123 6.86 16.56 12.32
CA GLY A 123 6.87 15.35 11.52
C GLY A 123 6.58 14.08 12.34
N ALA A 124 7.00 14.03 13.60
CA ALA A 124 6.65 12.94 14.50
C ALA A 124 5.14 12.90 14.82
N GLU A 125 4.54 14.08 14.96
CA GLU A 125 3.10 14.22 15.18
C GLU A 125 2.29 13.82 13.94
N MET A 126 2.76 14.22 12.77
CA MET A 126 2.21 13.78 11.47
C MET A 126 2.24 12.25 11.38
N ALA A 127 3.40 11.63 11.62
CA ALA A 127 3.55 10.17 11.58
C ALA A 127 2.59 9.45 12.55
N TYR A 128 2.43 9.96 13.77
CA TYR A 128 1.46 9.42 14.73
C TYR A 128 0.01 9.58 14.23
N SER A 129 -0.35 10.74 13.69
CA SER A 129 -1.72 11.00 13.23
C SER A 129 -2.12 10.09 12.07
N LEU A 130 -1.21 9.82 11.14
CA LEU A 130 -1.39 8.87 10.04
C LEU A 130 -1.49 7.44 10.55
N ALA A 131 -0.63 7.09 11.51
CA ALA A 131 -0.65 5.77 12.14
C ALA A 131 -1.98 5.48 12.85
N ALA A 132 -2.56 6.47 13.52
CA ALA A 132 -3.84 6.33 14.21
C ALA A 132 -5.05 6.16 13.26
N GLN A 133 -4.88 6.34 11.94
CA GLN A 133 -5.90 6.01 10.93
C GLN A 133 -5.68 4.64 10.29
N ALA A 134 -4.50 4.05 10.47
CA ALA A 134 -4.03 2.97 9.62
C ALA A 134 -4.39 1.58 10.18
N ASP A 135 -4.75 0.67 9.27
CA ASP A 135 -4.96 -0.74 9.58
C ASP A 135 -3.62 -1.51 9.66
N THR A 136 -3.68 -2.74 10.19
CA THR A 136 -2.64 -3.75 10.42
C THR A 136 -1.71 -4.04 9.24
N GLN A 137 -2.07 -3.69 8.00
CA GLN A 137 -1.30 -3.97 6.79
C GLN A 137 -0.86 -2.72 6.01
N VAL A 138 -1.01 -1.54 6.58
CA VAL A 138 -0.63 -0.28 5.91
C VAL A 138 0.81 0.10 6.26
N PHE A 139 1.16 0.06 7.55
CA PHE A 139 2.48 0.39 8.06
C PHE A 139 3.09 -0.77 8.85
N ALA A 140 4.41 -0.88 8.82
CA ALA A 140 5.14 -1.82 9.67
C ALA A 140 5.18 -1.37 11.13
N GLY A 141 5.17 -0.06 11.36
CA GLY A 141 5.27 0.57 12.67
C GLY A 141 5.65 2.04 12.58
N VAL A 142 5.74 2.69 13.74
CA VAL A 142 6.00 4.13 13.87
C VAL A 142 7.31 4.39 14.59
N LEU A 143 8.14 5.30 14.07
CA LEU A 143 9.39 5.72 14.67
C LEU A 143 9.44 7.24 14.85
N THR A 144 9.52 7.74 16.09
CA THR A 144 9.48 9.19 16.34
C THR A 144 10.60 9.70 17.22
N THR A 145 10.95 10.97 17.03
CA THR A 145 11.80 11.75 17.93
C THR A 145 11.22 13.16 18.06
N GLY A 146 11.22 13.75 19.26
CA GLY A 146 10.68 15.11 19.45
C GLY A 146 9.15 15.19 19.37
N PHE A 147 8.45 14.07 19.50
CA PHE A 147 6.99 14.03 19.51
C PHE A 147 6.43 14.93 20.63
N CYS A 148 5.50 15.82 20.28
CA CYS A 148 4.77 16.64 21.23
C CYS A 148 3.27 16.66 20.93
N PRO A 149 2.38 16.14 21.79
CA PRO A 149 0.94 16.10 21.47
C PRO A 149 0.23 17.46 21.60
N ASP A 150 0.94 18.49 22.06
CA ASP A 150 0.37 19.72 22.58
C ASP A 150 0.44 20.89 21.58
N HIS A 151 1.11 20.69 20.45
CA HIS A 151 1.15 21.65 19.36
C HIS A 151 -0.21 21.73 18.65
N ASN A 152 -0.59 22.94 18.23
CA ASN A 152 -1.84 23.18 17.52
C ASN A 152 -1.55 23.31 16.03
N HIS A 153 -1.77 22.23 15.28
CA HIS A 153 -1.42 22.16 13.86
C HIS A 153 -2.63 22.34 12.95
N GLN A 154 -2.38 22.80 11.73
CA GLN A 154 -3.39 22.76 10.66
C GLN A 154 -3.76 21.30 10.37
N ARG A 155 -5.06 21.02 10.40
CA ARG A 155 -5.59 19.65 10.41
C ARG A 155 -5.56 19.00 9.03
N MET A 156 -4.38 18.58 8.57
CA MET A 156 -4.26 17.84 7.31
C MET A 156 -4.83 16.42 7.41
N VAL A 157 -4.79 15.84 8.61
CA VAL A 157 -5.05 14.42 8.89
C VAL A 157 -6.16 14.32 9.94
N CYS A 158 -7.18 13.48 9.69
CA CYS A 158 -8.37 13.31 10.55
C CYS A 158 -8.66 11.86 10.90
N GLY A 159 -9.13 11.59 12.11
CA GLY A 159 -9.38 10.23 12.57
C GLY A 159 -9.31 10.18 14.09
N ASP A 160 -9.32 8.97 14.64
CA ASP A 160 -9.43 8.77 16.09
C ASP A 160 -8.24 9.36 16.87
N GLY A 161 -7.06 9.44 16.25
CA GLY A 161 -5.88 10.09 16.83
C GLY A 161 -5.95 11.62 16.93
N VAL A 162 -6.97 12.28 16.37
CA VAL A 162 -7.06 13.75 16.29
C VAL A 162 -8.46 14.27 16.64
N LYS A 163 -8.61 14.91 17.80
CA LYS A 163 -9.89 15.51 18.24
C LYS A 163 -9.73 17.01 18.55
N HIS A 164 -10.63 17.84 17.99
CA HIS A 164 -10.60 19.31 18.17
C HIS A 164 -9.21 19.94 17.95
N ASN A 165 -8.52 19.57 16.88
CA ASN A 165 -7.16 20.03 16.52
C ASN A 165 -6.07 19.68 17.55
N LYS A 166 -6.31 18.66 18.38
CA LYS A 166 -5.31 18.11 19.30
C LYS A 166 -5.12 16.63 19.05
N LEU A 167 -3.88 16.17 19.21
CA LEU A 167 -3.60 14.76 19.25
C LEU A 167 -4.27 14.13 20.49
N GLN A 168 -4.81 12.94 20.32
CA GLN A 168 -5.38 12.12 21.39
C GLN A 168 -4.77 10.72 21.29
N PRO A 169 -4.51 10.04 22.42
CA PRO A 169 -4.11 8.65 22.41
C PRO A 169 -5.19 7.80 21.73
N ALA A 170 -4.79 7.02 20.75
CA ALA A 170 -5.62 6.09 20.01
C ALA A 170 -4.99 4.70 20.03
N GLU A 171 -5.80 3.67 19.78
CA GLU A 171 -5.28 2.33 19.57
C GLU A 171 -4.48 2.27 18.26
N LEU A 172 -3.30 1.66 18.32
CA LEU A 172 -2.47 1.40 17.15
C LEU A 172 -2.38 -0.10 16.96
N ASN A 173 -2.45 -0.53 15.71
CA ASN A 173 -2.38 -1.93 15.29
C ASN A 173 -0.94 -2.45 15.10
N PHE A 174 0.05 -1.58 15.31
CA PHE A 174 1.47 -1.87 15.11
C PHE A 174 2.33 -1.10 16.12
N PRO A 175 3.58 -1.52 16.35
CA PRO A 175 4.44 -0.91 17.35
C PRO A 175 4.77 0.55 17.05
N TRP A 176 4.74 1.39 18.08
CA TRP A 176 5.25 2.77 18.04
C TRP A 176 6.44 2.93 18.99
N LEU A 177 7.59 3.32 18.46
CA LEU A 177 8.81 3.51 19.24
C LEU A 177 9.20 4.99 19.20
N SER A 178 9.17 5.64 20.36
CA SER A 178 9.43 7.07 20.50
C SER A 178 10.70 7.35 21.30
N ALA A 179 11.55 8.25 20.81
CA ALA A 179 12.72 8.70 21.55
C ALA A 179 12.29 9.57 22.73
N ALA A 180 12.59 9.12 23.95
CA ALA A 180 12.22 9.80 25.18
C ALA A 180 12.76 11.24 25.24
N GLY A 181 12.01 12.12 25.90
CA GLY A 181 12.36 13.51 26.16
C GLY A 181 11.44 14.50 25.47
N ASP A 182 11.18 15.62 26.15
CA ASP A 182 10.19 16.63 25.75
C ASP A 182 10.82 17.76 24.93
N HIS A 183 11.59 17.42 23.89
CA HIS A 183 12.15 18.45 22.99
C HIS A 183 11.01 19.25 22.35
N GLY A 184 10.96 20.56 22.61
CA GLY A 184 9.88 21.41 22.09
C GLY A 184 8.51 21.19 22.75
N CYS A 185 8.44 20.44 23.87
CA CYS A 185 7.19 20.08 24.54
C CYS A 185 7.22 20.41 26.04
N LYS A 186 6.04 20.45 26.69
CA LYS A 186 6.01 20.56 28.16
C LYS A 186 6.52 19.27 28.78
N VAL A 187 7.31 19.43 29.85
CA VAL A 187 7.97 18.30 30.52
C VAL A 187 6.97 17.24 30.98
N GLY A 188 7.23 15.99 30.60
CA GLY A 188 6.46 14.80 30.93
C GLY A 188 5.16 14.62 30.15
N GLU A 189 4.82 15.53 29.24
CA GLU A 189 3.58 15.45 28.47
C GLU A 189 3.65 14.40 27.36
N ALA A 190 4.74 14.41 26.58
CA ALA A 190 4.96 13.42 25.53
C ALA A 190 5.01 12.00 26.13
N SER A 191 5.75 11.81 27.22
CA SER A 191 5.86 10.50 27.88
C SER A 191 4.51 10.00 28.40
N ARG A 192 3.68 10.87 29.01
CA ARG A 192 2.34 10.48 29.47
C ARG A 192 1.42 10.11 28.32
N PHE A 193 1.55 10.77 27.18
CA PHE A 193 0.79 10.43 25.98
C PHE A 193 1.21 9.06 25.44
N VAL A 194 2.51 8.84 25.24
CA VAL A 194 3.05 7.57 24.72
C VAL A 194 2.64 6.39 25.61
N GLN A 195 2.66 6.56 26.94
CA GLN A 195 2.25 5.52 27.89
C GLN A 195 0.77 5.11 27.80
N GLN A 196 -0.10 5.94 27.23
CA GLN A 196 -1.52 5.63 27.05
C GLN A 196 -1.79 4.79 25.79
N VAL A 197 -0.84 4.73 24.86
CA VAL A 197 -0.97 3.95 23.63
C VAL A 197 -0.39 2.55 23.87
N ALA A 198 -1.23 1.51 23.80
CA ALA A 198 -0.88 0.15 24.23
C ALA A 198 0.36 -0.42 23.53
N MET A 199 0.49 -0.19 22.22
CA MET A 199 1.60 -0.65 21.39
C MET A 199 2.79 0.33 21.33
N ALA A 200 2.78 1.41 22.14
CA ALA A 200 3.83 2.41 22.14
C ALA A 200 4.85 2.20 23.26
N ARG A 201 6.14 2.39 22.98
CA ARG A 201 7.22 2.31 23.97
C ARG A 201 8.22 3.43 23.74
N GLU A 202 8.73 3.99 24.83
CA GLU A 202 9.83 4.95 24.77
C GLU A 202 11.20 4.24 24.82
N PHE A 203 12.18 4.79 24.10
CA PHE A 203 13.58 4.40 24.23
C PHE A 203 14.44 5.61 24.60
N LYS A 204 15.56 5.35 25.29
CA LYS A 204 16.46 6.40 25.75
C LYS A 204 17.34 6.91 24.62
N ARG A 205 17.56 8.23 24.59
CA ARG A 205 18.61 8.88 23.81
C ARG A 205 19.99 8.53 24.38
N THR A 206 21.02 8.72 23.57
CA THR A 206 22.40 8.69 24.07
C THR A 206 22.63 9.81 25.09
N ALA A 207 23.75 9.76 25.82
CA ALA A 207 24.14 10.83 26.74
C ALA A 207 24.29 12.21 26.06
N ARG A 208 24.45 12.24 24.73
CA ARG A 208 24.54 13.46 23.91
C ARG A 208 23.18 13.91 23.34
N GLY A 209 22.08 13.25 23.70
CA GLY A 209 20.73 13.57 23.18
C GLY A 209 20.40 12.98 21.81
N ASP A 210 21.33 12.23 21.19
CA ASP A 210 21.10 11.58 19.90
C ASP A 210 20.13 10.39 20.02
N ALA A 211 19.07 10.41 19.23
CA ALA A 211 18.08 9.34 19.13
C ALA A 211 18.41 8.28 18.06
N SER A 212 19.32 8.59 17.13
CA SER A 212 19.58 7.79 15.93
C SER A 212 19.92 6.33 16.23
N PRO A 213 20.77 5.99 17.23
CA PRO A 213 21.06 4.59 17.56
C PRO A 213 19.82 3.81 18.00
N GLY A 214 18.92 4.44 18.76
CA GLY A 214 17.66 3.83 19.20
C GLY A 214 16.66 3.69 18.05
N LEU A 215 16.56 4.70 17.17
CA LEU A 215 15.74 4.64 15.96
C LEU A 215 16.18 3.52 15.02
N VAL A 216 17.48 3.36 14.80
CA VAL A 216 18.03 2.26 13.99
C VAL A 216 17.74 0.90 14.63
N ALA A 217 17.94 0.76 15.94
CA ALA A 217 17.62 -0.48 16.64
C ALA A 217 16.13 -0.82 16.55
N ALA A 218 15.25 0.16 16.74
CA ALA A 218 13.80 0.00 16.60
C ALA A 218 13.42 -0.39 15.16
N ALA A 219 13.98 0.28 14.14
CA ALA A 219 13.74 -0.02 12.74
C ALA A 219 14.13 -1.45 12.37
N ARG A 220 15.24 -1.97 12.91
CA ARG A 220 15.65 -3.38 12.70
C ARG A 220 14.66 -4.35 13.34
N VAL A 221 14.22 -4.08 14.57
CA VAL A 221 13.30 -4.98 15.29
C VAL A 221 11.93 -5.02 14.64
N ILE A 222 11.36 -3.86 14.29
CA ILE A 222 10.05 -3.77 13.65
C ILE A 222 10.13 -4.26 12.21
N GLY A 223 11.14 -3.80 11.46
CA GLY A 223 11.31 -4.12 10.04
C GLY A 223 11.69 -5.57 9.74
N ALA A 224 12.15 -6.34 10.74
CA ALA A 224 12.50 -7.75 10.59
C ALA A 224 11.35 -8.72 10.91
N GLN A 225 10.17 -8.24 11.32
CA GLN A 225 9.05 -9.11 11.67
C GLN A 225 8.48 -9.81 10.42
N ALA A 226 8.13 -11.09 10.55
CA ALA A 226 7.45 -11.83 9.49
C ALA A 226 6.11 -11.15 9.14
N GLY A 227 5.81 -10.99 7.84
CA GLY A 227 4.61 -10.28 7.37
C GLY A 227 4.81 -8.78 7.13
N VAL A 228 5.95 -8.20 7.52
CA VAL A 228 6.33 -6.80 7.18
C VAL A 228 6.77 -6.66 5.72
N SER A 229 6.95 -7.77 5.02
CA SER A 229 7.08 -7.80 3.57
C SER A 229 6.21 -8.90 3.00
N LEU A 230 5.56 -8.63 1.87
CA LEU A 230 4.90 -9.67 1.10
C LEU A 230 5.96 -10.66 0.64
N ALA A 231 5.80 -11.93 1.05
CA ALA A 231 6.74 -12.99 0.73
C ALA A 231 6.96 -13.04 -0.80
N PRO A 232 8.19 -13.34 -1.26
CA PRO A 232 8.38 -13.59 -2.68
C PRO A 232 7.47 -14.74 -3.13
N PRO A 233 6.96 -14.70 -4.37
CA PRO A 233 6.12 -15.76 -4.89
C PRO A 233 6.81 -17.12 -4.77
N PRO A 234 6.04 -18.23 -4.66
CA PRO A 234 6.57 -19.58 -4.77
C PRO A 234 7.47 -19.72 -6.00
N ALA A 235 8.48 -20.60 -5.94
CA ALA A 235 9.43 -20.76 -7.04
C ALA A 235 8.75 -21.07 -8.39
N ALA A 236 7.62 -21.77 -8.38
CA ALA A 236 6.80 -22.07 -9.54
C ALA A 236 6.17 -20.83 -10.19
N LEU A 237 5.96 -19.76 -9.42
CA LEU A 237 5.36 -18.49 -9.81
C LEU A 237 6.38 -17.33 -9.78
N LYS A 238 7.68 -17.65 -9.81
CA LYS A 238 8.75 -16.66 -9.76
C LYS A 238 8.54 -15.56 -10.81
N GLY A 239 8.55 -14.31 -10.36
CA GLY A 239 8.34 -13.13 -11.20
C GLY A 239 6.89 -12.64 -11.25
N LEU A 240 5.94 -13.37 -10.68
CA LEU A 240 4.55 -12.93 -10.54
C LEU A 240 4.33 -12.30 -9.15
N PRO A 241 3.73 -11.10 -9.06
CA PRO A 241 3.56 -10.41 -7.79
C PRO A 241 2.28 -10.89 -7.08
N VAL A 242 2.29 -12.15 -6.63
CA VAL A 242 1.13 -12.76 -5.97
C VAL A 242 1.19 -12.59 -4.45
N VAL A 243 0.02 -12.50 -3.83
CA VAL A 243 -0.18 -12.44 -2.38
C VAL A 243 -0.98 -13.65 -1.93
N GLU A 244 -0.38 -14.49 -1.08
CA GLU A 244 -1.02 -15.69 -0.56
C GLU A 244 -1.88 -15.38 0.68
N MET A 245 -3.17 -15.72 0.63
CA MET A 245 -4.09 -15.68 1.76
C MET A 245 -4.80 -17.02 1.86
N PRO A 246 -4.15 -18.07 2.39
CA PRO A 246 -4.77 -19.39 2.55
C PRO A 246 -5.96 -19.31 3.50
N ALA A 247 -7.08 -19.96 3.17
CA ALA A 247 -8.26 -19.97 4.02
C ALA A 247 -8.00 -20.65 5.37
N ALA A 248 -8.51 -20.06 6.45
CA ALA A 248 -8.49 -20.68 7.77
C ALA A 248 -9.40 -21.93 7.90
N GLY A 249 -10.29 -22.18 6.92
CA GLY A 249 -11.32 -23.22 6.97
C GLY A 249 -11.27 -24.27 5.84
N ASN A 250 -12.28 -25.14 5.82
CA ASN A 250 -12.41 -26.28 4.90
C ASN A 250 -13.17 -25.95 3.59
N GLY A 251 -13.32 -24.68 3.22
CA GLY A 251 -14.04 -24.29 1.99
C GLY A 251 -13.37 -24.82 0.73
N ASP A 252 -14.11 -25.07 -0.35
CA ASP A 252 -13.58 -25.69 -1.59
C ASP A 252 -13.21 -24.68 -2.69
N THR A 253 -13.31 -23.38 -2.38
CA THR A 253 -13.13 -22.28 -3.34
C THR A 253 -11.75 -21.64 -3.23
N LEU A 254 -11.12 -21.48 -4.39
CA LEU A 254 -9.99 -20.57 -4.64
C LEU A 254 -10.52 -19.32 -5.33
N ALA A 255 -10.29 -18.15 -4.75
CA ALA A 255 -10.43 -16.87 -5.43
C ALA A 255 -9.06 -16.37 -5.91
N VAL A 256 -8.95 -16.03 -7.18
CA VAL A 256 -7.83 -15.23 -7.70
C VAL A 256 -8.33 -13.80 -7.87
N PHE A 257 -7.72 -12.87 -7.13
CA PHE A 257 -8.15 -11.47 -7.07
C PHE A 257 -7.08 -10.58 -7.73
N VAL A 258 -7.44 -9.97 -8.86
CA VAL A 258 -6.63 -8.98 -9.58
C VAL A 258 -6.96 -7.57 -9.06
N SER A 259 -5.99 -6.89 -8.45
CA SER A 259 -6.21 -5.60 -7.79
C SER A 259 -6.44 -4.43 -8.77
N GLY A 260 -6.79 -3.26 -8.22
CA GLY A 260 -6.72 -2.00 -8.96
C GLY A 260 -5.28 -1.55 -9.26
N ASP A 261 -5.15 -0.42 -9.97
CA ASP A 261 -3.88 0.15 -10.45
C ASP A 261 -2.94 0.62 -9.32
N GLY A 262 -3.47 0.88 -8.12
CA GLY A 262 -2.71 1.14 -6.89
C GLY A 262 -2.01 -0.08 -6.28
N GLY A 263 -2.19 -1.28 -6.87
CA GLY A 263 -1.66 -2.54 -6.37
C GLY A 263 -2.53 -3.16 -5.28
N TRP A 264 -1.99 -4.15 -4.55
CA TRP A 264 -2.75 -4.93 -3.55
C TRP A 264 -3.00 -4.11 -2.27
N ALA A 265 -3.97 -3.19 -2.27
CA ALA A 265 -4.16 -2.16 -1.25
C ALA A 265 -5.52 -2.27 -0.53
N GLY A 266 -5.93 -1.23 0.22
CA GLY A 266 -7.04 -1.22 1.17
C GLY A 266 -8.28 -2.04 0.77
N LEU A 267 -8.95 -1.71 -0.35
CA LEU A 267 -10.14 -2.44 -0.80
C LEU A 267 -9.83 -3.92 -1.06
N ASP A 268 -8.79 -4.21 -1.83
CA ASP A 268 -8.44 -5.57 -2.23
C ASP A 268 -8.14 -6.45 -1.01
N LYS A 269 -7.34 -5.93 -0.09
CA LYS A 269 -6.98 -6.60 1.18
C LYS A 269 -8.20 -6.86 2.05
N ASN A 270 -9.07 -5.88 2.23
CA ASN A 270 -10.20 -5.98 3.15
C ASN A 270 -11.27 -6.93 2.62
N VAL A 271 -11.59 -6.83 1.32
CA VAL A 271 -12.48 -7.81 0.67
C VAL A 271 -11.85 -9.21 0.72
N ALA A 272 -10.56 -9.37 0.41
CA ALA A 272 -9.90 -10.66 0.48
C ALA A 272 -9.87 -11.25 1.90
N SER A 273 -9.66 -10.43 2.93
CA SER A 273 -9.70 -10.84 4.33
C SER A 273 -11.10 -11.34 4.70
N SER A 274 -12.14 -10.58 4.36
CA SER A 274 -13.53 -10.96 4.62
C SER A 274 -13.91 -12.25 3.88
N LEU A 275 -13.46 -12.46 2.64
CA LEU A 275 -13.62 -13.74 1.92
C LEU A 275 -12.90 -14.90 2.63
N ASN A 276 -11.68 -14.66 3.14
CA ASN A 276 -10.86 -15.65 3.84
C ASN A 276 -11.52 -16.12 5.14
N GLU A 277 -12.09 -15.19 5.90
CA GLU A 277 -12.87 -15.47 7.12
C GLU A 277 -14.08 -16.36 6.83
N HIS A 278 -14.64 -16.29 5.62
CA HIS A 278 -15.72 -17.16 5.14
C HIS A 278 -15.22 -18.44 4.45
N GLY A 279 -13.94 -18.77 4.58
CA GLY A 279 -13.35 -20.03 4.12
C GLY A 279 -12.95 -20.07 2.65
N VAL A 280 -12.95 -18.94 1.94
CA VAL A 280 -12.43 -18.83 0.57
C VAL A 280 -10.93 -18.60 0.61
N ALA A 281 -10.14 -19.46 -0.03
CA ALA A 281 -8.70 -19.22 -0.11
C ALA A 281 -8.44 -18.17 -1.21
N VAL A 282 -7.68 -17.12 -0.91
CA VAL A 282 -7.46 -16.00 -1.84
C VAL A 282 -6.00 -15.94 -2.28
N VAL A 283 -5.79 -15.74 -3.57
CA VAL A 283 -4.52 -15.35 -4.15
C VAL A 283 -4.71 -13.99 -4.80
N GLY A 284 -4.09 -12.96 -4.22
CA GLY A 284 -4.04 -11.63 -4.80
C GLY A 284 -3.01 -11.53 -5.91
N ILE A 285 -3.27 -10.71 -6.93
CA ILE A 285 -2.30 -10.29 -7.95
C ILE A 285 -2.18 -8.76 -7.84
N ASP A 286 -1.00 -8.27 -7.49
CA ASP A 286 -0.70 -6.84 -7.42
C ASP A 286 -0.55 -6.27 -8.83
N SER A 287 -1.61 -5.62 -9.33
CA SER A 287 -1.68 -5.08 -10.70
C SER A 287 -0.64 -3.99 -10.95
N LEU A 288 -0.36 -3.12 -9.98
CA LEU A 288 0.68 -2.09 -10.08
C LEU A 288 2.03 -2.69 -10.49
N ARG A 289 2.40 -3.80 -9.86
CA ARG A 289 3.66 -4.47 -10.15
C ARG A 289 3.58 -5.34 -11.41
N TYR A 290 2.44 -6.01 -11.64
CA TYR A 290 2.30 -6.93 -12.76
C TYR A 290 2.28 -6.19 -14.10
N PHE A 291 1.52 -5.09 -14.17
CA PHE A 291 1.33 -4.25 -15.36
C PHE A 291 2.30 -3.06 -15.43
N TRP A 292 3.35 -3.04 -14.58
CA TRP A 292 4.44 -2.06 -14.67
C TRP A 292 5.11 -2.04 -16.04
N SER A 293 5.06 -3.16 -16.77
CA SER A 293 5.45 -3.27 -18.17
C SER A 293 4.27 -3.79 -18.97
N GLU A 294 4.21 -3.40 -20.25
CA GLU A 294 3.16 -3.82 -21.18
C GLU A 294 2.91 -5.33 -21.14
N ARG A 295 1.63 -5.69 -21.09
CA ARG A 295 1.12 -7.06 -21.13
C ARG A 295 0.18 -7.23 -22.31
N THR A 296 -0.17 -8.48 -22.57
CA THR A 296 -1.22 -8.82 -23.55
C THR A 296 -2.27 -9.70 -22.86
N PRO A 297 -3.54 -9.70 -23.33
CA PRO A 297 -4.58 -10.58 -22.77
C PRO A 297 -4.15 -12.05 -22.76
N LYS A 298 -3.50 -12.51 -23.84
CA LYS A 298 -2.98 -13.89 -23.94
C LYS A 298 -1.83 -14.15 -22.97
N GLY A 299 -0.91 -13.20 -22.82
CA GLY A 299 0.19 -13.30 -21.86
C GLY A 299 -0.32 -13.42 -20.43
N PHE A 300 -1.25 -12.53 -20.06
CA PHE A 300 -1.84 -12.56 -18.73
C PHE A 300 -2.68 -13.82 -18.50
N ALA A 301 -3.40 -14.31 -19.50
CA ALA A 301 -4.14 -15.57 -19.39
C ALA A 301 -3.22 -16.76 -19.10
N GLY A 302 -2.03 -16.80 -19.71
CA GLY A 302 -1.04 -17.83 -19.43
C GLY A 302 -0.47 -17.77 -18.01
N ASP A 303 -0.27 -16.57 -17.45
CA ASP A 303 0.18 -16.43 -16.06
C ASP A 303 -0.95 -16.71 -15.07
N LEU A 304 -2.17 -16.27 -15.36
CA LEU A 304 -3.36 -16.58 -14.57
C LEU A 304 -3.62 -18.09 -14.53
N GLN A 305 -3.44 -18.80 -15.65
CA GLN A 305 -3.52 -20.26 -15.73
C GLN A 305 -2.54 -20.93 -14.76
N LYS A 306 -1.25 -20.52 -14.78
CA LYS A 306 -0.23 -21.06 -13.86
C LYS A 306 -0.60 -20.83 -12.39
N ILE A 307 -1.10 -19.64 -12.06
CA ILE A 307 -1.53 -19.28 -10.70
C ILE A 307 -2.68 -20.19 -10.26
N ILE A 308 -3.72 -20.30 -11.09
CA ILE A 308 -4.89 -21.13 -10.81
C ILE A 308 -4.45 -22.59 -10.59
N ASP A 309 -3.72 -23.18 -11.52
CA ASP A 309 -3.31 -24.59 -11.44
C ASP A 309 -2.46 -24.87 -10.19
N HIS A 310 -1.51 -23.98 -9.90
CA HIS A 310 -0.63 -24.10 -8.74
C HIS A 310 -1.43 -24.13 -7.43
N TYR A 311 -2.31 -23.14 -7.22
CA TYR A 311 -3.01 -23.01 -5.94
C TYR A 311 -4.21 -23.94 -5.79
N ARG A 312 -4.89 -24.33 -6.88
CA ARG A 312 -5.89 -25.40 -6.83
C ARG A 312 -5.25 -26.70 -6.33
N GLN A 313 -4.07 -27.03 -6.84
CA GLN A 313 -3.33 -28.22 -6.42
C GLN A 313 -2.79 -28.09 -4.99
N GLN A 314 -2.12 -26.97 -4.67
CA GLN A 314 -1.47 -26.78 -3.36
C GLN A 314 -2.46 -26.66 -2.21
N TRP A 315 -3.58 -25.97 -2.42
CA TRP A 315 -4.57 -25.72 -1.37
C TRP A 315 -5.80 -26.64 -1.45
N HIS A 316 -5.83 -27.58 -2.39
CA HIS A 316 -6.93 -28.53 -2.60
C HIS A 316 -8.29 -27.83 -2.75
N ARG A 317 -8.35 -26.87 -3.67
CA ARG A 317 -9.56 -26.07 -3.96
C ARG A 317 -10.00 -26.31 -5.40
N ASP A 318 -11.15 -26.94 -5.58
CA ASP A 318 -11.63 -27.34 -6.90
C ASP A 318 -12.37 -26.22 -7.63
N LYS A 319 -13.10 -25.37 -6.90
CA LYS A 319 -13.88 -24.26 -7.47
C LYS A 319 -13.00 -23.02 -7.62
N VAL A 320 -13.13 -22.34 -8.75
CA VAL A 320 -12.38 -21.11 -9.03
C VAL A 320 -13.30 -19.91 -9.14
N MET A 321 -12.99 -18.86 -8.39
CA MET A 321 -13.59 -17.54 -8.52
C MET A 321 -12.54 -16.57 -9.04
N LEU A 322 -12.88 -15.78 -10.06
CA LEU A 322 -12.04 -14.67 -10.52
C LEU A 322 -12.67 -13.35 -10.09
N ILE A 323 -11.89 -12.52 -9.41
CA ILE A 323 -12.31 -11.22 -8.92
C ILE A 323 -11.37 -10.17 -9.50
N GLY A 324 -11.92 -9.12 -10.07
CA GLY A 324 -11.15 -7.94 -10.47
C GLY A 324 -11.75 -6.69 -9.84
N PHE A 325 -10.88 -5.78 -9.41
CA PHE A 325 -11.25 -4.43 -9.02
C PHE A 325 -10.60 -3.40 -9.94
N SER A 326 -11.37 -2.40 -10.40
CA SER A 326 -10.86 -1.29 -11.23
C SER A 326 -10.07 -1.82 -12.43
N GLN A 327 -8.79 -1.42 -12.60
CA GLN A 327 -7.90 -1.96 -13.63
C GLN A 327 -7.91 -3.51 -13.70
N GLY A 328 -7.95 -4.20 -12.56
CA GLY A 328 -8.06 -5.66 -12.52
C GLY A 328 -9.38 -6.17 -13.13
N ALA A 329 -10.49 -5.46 -12.89
CA ALA A 329 -11.77 -5.75 -13.52
C ALA A 329 -11.76 -5.43 -15.02
N ASP A 330 -10.99 -4.44 -15.45
CA ASP A 330 -10.86 -4.04 -16.85
C ASP A 330 -10.15 -5.10 -17.69
N VAL A 331 -9.06 -5.67 -17.18
CA VAL A 331 -8.23 -6.65 -17.91
C VAL A 331 -8.81 -8.06 -17.90
N LEU A 332 -9.61 -8.41 -16.89
CA LEU A 332 -10.10 -9.78 -16.71
C LEU A 332 -10.98 -10.30 -17.85
N PRO A 333 -11.98 -9.57 -18.38
CA PRO A 333 -12.86 -10.09 -19.43
C PRO A 333 -12.10 -10.59 -20.66
N ALA A 334 -11.16 -9.78 -21.18
CA ALA A 334 -10.34 -10.17 -22.33
C ALA A 334 -9.38 -11.32 -22.00
N THR A 335 -8.87 -11.35 -20.77
CA THR A 335 -7.97 -12.41 -20.28
C THR A 335 -8.71 -13.75 -20.16
N ILE A 336 -9.89 -13.76 -19.56
CA ILE A 336 -10.73 -14.96 -19.38
C ILE A 336 -11.08 -15.57 -20.72
N ASN A 337 -11.36 -14.75 -21.74
CA ASN A 337 -11.66 -15.22 -23.10
C ASN A 337 -10.48 -15.97 -23.75
N GLN A 338 -9.25 -15.82 -23.23
CA GLN A 338 -8.03 -16.51 -23.69
C GLN A 338 -7.62 -17.71 -22.82
N LEU A 339 -8.32 -17.99 -21.72
CA LEU A 339 -8.02 -19.15 -20.86
C LEU A 339 -8.35 -20.48 -21.56
N ASP A 340 -7.67 -21.54 -21.13
CA ASP A 340 -7.93 -22.89 -21.60
C ASP A 340 -9.37 -23.33 -21.25
N ALA A 341 -9.93 -24.23 -22.07
CA ALA A 341 -11.33 -24.64 -21.95
C ALA A 341 -11.64 -25.25 -20.57
N ASP A 342 -10.75 -26.09 -20.04
CA ASP A 342 -10.92 -26.76 -18.75
C ASP A 342 -10.95 -25.75 -17.59
N THR A 343 -10.09 -24.74 -17.63
CA THR A 343 -10.04 -23.67 -16.63
C THR A 343 -11.29 -22.81 -16.67
N ARG A 344 -11.73 -22.42 -17.88
CA ARG A 344 -13.00 -21.69 -18.05
C ARG A 344 -14.19 -22.48 -17.54
N ALA A 345 -14.19 -23.80 -17.76
CA ALA A 345 -15.24 -24.68 -17.25
C ALA A 345 -15.25 -24.75 -15.71
N ALA A 346 -14.07 -24.71 -15.08
CA ALA A 346 -13.89 -24.73 -13.62
C ALA A 346 -14.22 -23.40 -12.93
N LEU A 347 -14.41 -22.30 -13.66
CA LEU A 347 -14.85 -21.04 -13.08
C LEU A 347 -16.28 -21.21 -12.53
N ASP A 348 -16.47 -20.96 -11.24
CA ASP A 348 -17.78 -20.90 -10.59
C ASP A 348 -18.36 -19.48 -10.63
N ARG A 349 -17.48 -18.47 -10.58
CA ARG A 349 -17.89 -17.06 -10.57
C ARG A 349 -16.82 -16.13 -11.14
N ILE A 350 -17.29 -15.11 -11.83
CA ILE A 350 -16.51 -13.97 -12.33
C ILE A 350 -17.11 -12.72 -11.69
N VAL A 351 -16.29 -11.94 -11.00
CA VAL A 351 -16.70 -10.75 -10.27
C VAL A 351 -15.93 -9.55 -10.82
N LEU A 352 -16.66 -8.59 -11.36
CA LEU A 352 -16.13 -7.34 -11.91
C LEU A 352 -16.58 -6.19 -10.99
N LEU A 353 -15.66 -5.69 -10.16
CA LEU A 353 -15.91 -4.60 -9.22
C LEU A 353 -15.47 -3.28 -9.85
N SER A 354 -16.41 -2.38 -10.06
CA SER A 354 -16.17 -1.06 -10.65
C SER A 354 -15.37 -1.12 -11.96
N VAL A 355 -15.77 -2.04 -12.85
CA VAL A 355 -15.19 -2.19 -14.19
C VAL A 355 -15.49 -0.95 -15.03
N GLY A 356 -14.45 -0.40 -15.65
CA GLY A 356 -14.52 0.72 -16.57
C GLY A 356 -14.97 0.30 -17.98
N ARG A 357 -14.91 1.26 -18.91
CA ARG A 357 -15.40 1.07 -20.30
C ARG A 357 -14.32 0.58 -21.27
N LYS A 358 -13.05 0.85 -20.97
CA LYS A 358 -11.89 0.48 -21.78
C LYS A 358 -10.80 -0.11 -20.89
N ALA A 359 -10.08 -1.11 -21.40
CA ALA A 359 -8.98 -1.77 -20.69
C ALA A 359 -7.63 -1.35 -21.26
N ASP A 360 -6.73 -0.96 -20.36
CA ASP A 360 -5.31 -0.73 -20.66
C ASP A 360 -4.49 -1.88 -20.06
N PHE A 361 -3.71 -2.57 -20.90
CA PHE A 361 -2.81 -3.67 -20.51
C PHE A 361 -1.38 -3.18 -20.21
N GLU A 362 -1.21 -1.88 -20.00
CA GLU A 362 0.04 -1.23 -19.64
C GLU A 362 -0.25 -0.13 -18.61
N PHE A 363 0.58 -0.04 -17.58
CA PHE A 363 0.55 1.12 -16.69
C PHE A 363 1.17 2.33 -17.41
N HIS A 364 0.34 3.28 -17.82
CA HIS A 364 0.81 4.63 -18.11
C HIS A 364 0.56 5.52 -16.89
N VAL A 365 1.59 6.22 -16.42
CA VAL A 365 1.47 7.24 -15.35
C VAL A 365 0.40 8.30 -15.68
N SER A 366 0.10 8.52 -16.97
CA SER A 366 -0.97 9.40 -17.45
C SER A 366 -2.40 8.91 -17.16
N ASN A 367 -2.61 7.61 -16.93
CA ASN A 367 -3.94 7.07 -16.66
C ASN A 367 -4.49 7.57 -15.32
N TRP A 368 -3.62 7.86 -14.37
CA TRP A 368 -3.98 8.48 -13.09
C TRP A 368 -4.27 9.99 -13.18
N LEU A 369 -3.93 10.62 -14.31
CA LEU A 369 -4.21 12.02 -14.63
C LEU A 369 -5.42 12.19 -15.58
N GLY A 370 -6.25 11.15 -15.73
CA GLY A 370 -7.54 11.22 -16.43
C GLY A 370 -7.48 11.16 -17.96
N GLY A 371 -6.50 10.46 -18.55
CA GLY A 371 -6.39 10.32 -20.00
C GLY A 371 -6.15 8.88 -20.47
N GLY A 372 -7.18 8.22 -21.00
CA GLY A 372 -7.09 6.88 -21.63
C GLY A 372 -7.98 6.77 -22.88
N GLY A 373 -7.47 7.21 -24.04
CA GLY A 373 -8.23 7.27 -25.30
C GLY A 373 -8.29 5.95 -26.10
N ASP A 374 -7.30 5.07 -25.95
CA ASP A 374 -7.02 4.00 -26.92
C ASP A 374 -7.15 2.55 -26.37
N GLY A 375 -7.64 2.39 -25.13
CA GLY A 375 -7.82 1.07 -24.51
C GLY A 375 -8.87 0.18 -25.20
N LEU A 376 -8.74 -1.15 -25.02
CA LEU A 376 -9.63 -2.16 -25.59
C LEU A 376 -11.06 -1.99 -25.05
N PRO A 377 -12.11 -1.85 -25.90
CA PRO A 377 -13.49 -1.80 -25.42
C PRO A 377 -13.86 -3.05 -24.61
N ILE A 378 -14.34 -2.87 -23.38
CA ILE A 378 -14.58 -3.99 -22.45
C ILE A 378 -15.94 -4.67 -22.69
N ALA A 379 -16.96 -3.93 -23.12
CA ALA A 379 -18.32 -4.49 -23.28
C ALA A 379 -18.39 -5.73 -24.22
N PRO A 380 -17.71 -5.75 -25.40
CA PRO A 380 -17.66 -6.94 -26.24
C PRO A 380 -16.97 -8.14 -25.57
N GLU A 381 -16.01 -7.89 -24.68
CA GLU A 381 -15.28 -8.93 -23.95
C GLU A 381 -16.15 -9.54 -22.86
N VAL A 382 -16.90 -8.71 -22.12
CA VAL A 382 -17.89 -9.15 -21.12
C VAL A 382 -18.99 -9.97 -21.76
N ALA A 383 -19.47 -9.59 -22.96
CA ALA A 383 -20.52 -10.31 -23.69
C ALA A 383 -20.13 -11.75 -24.09
N ARG A 384 -18.83 -12.09 -24.08
CA ARG A 384 -18.33 -13.45 -24.36
C ARG A 384 -18.15 -14.30 -23.11
N LEU A 385 -18.27 -13.71 -21.92
CA LEU A 385 -18.18 -14.42 -20.65
C LEU A 385 -19.46 -15.26 -20.41
N PRO A 386 -19.38 -16.33 -19.60
CA PRO A 386 -20.57 -17.05 -19.12
C PRO A 386 -21.41 -16.11 -18.25
N ALA A 387 -22.50 -15.62 -18.84
CA ALA A 387 -23.40 -14.63 -18.27
C ALA A 387 -23.89 -15.00 -16.87
N GLU A 388 -24.33 -16.24 -16.69
CA GLU A 388 -24.87 -16.78 -15.45
C GLU A 388 -23.86 -16.86 -14.29
N LYS A 389 -22.57 -16.81 -14.62
CA LYS A 389 -21.46 -16.81 -13.65
C LYS A 389 -20.89 -15.41 -13.42
N THR A 390 -21.32 -14.41 -14.19
CA THR A 390 -20.73 -13.07 -14.18
C THR A 390 -21.55 -12.10 -13.32
N LEU A 391 -20.90 -11.53 -12.32
CA LEU A 391 -21.40 -10.52 -11.41
C LEU A 391 -20.66 -9.20 -11.66
N CYS A 392 -21.39 -8.15 -11.97
CA CYS A 392 -20.89 -6.79 -12.17
C CYS A 392 -21.39 -5.90 -11.02
N VAL A 393 -20.48 -5.46 -10.15
CA VAL A 393 -20.79 -4.64 -8.97
C VAL A 393 -20.25 -3.23 -9.17
N TYR A 394 -21.04 -2.21 -8.85
CA TYR A 394 -20.64 -0.80 -9.04
C TYR A 394 -21.23 0.12 -7.97
N GLY A 395 -20.52 1.21 -7.68
CA GLY A 395 -20.99 2.29 -6.81
C GLY A 395 -22.07 3.15 -7.47
N ASP A 396 -23.01 3.68 -6.68
CA ASP A 396 -24.07 4.56 -7.19
C ASP A 396 -23.57 5.95 -7.59
N LYS A 397 -22.33 6.29 -7.23
CA LYS A 397 -21.59 7.51 -7.60
C LYS A 397 -20.38 7.21 -8.49
N ASP A 398 -20.27 5.99 -9.03
CA ASP A 398 -19.22 5.62 -9.98
C ASP A 398 -19.72 5.86 -11.42
N GLU A 399 -19.47 7.05 -11.95
CA GLU A 399 -19.97 7.48 -13.27
C GLU A 399 -19.24 6.78 -14.43
N ASP A 400 -18.03 6.29 -14.19
CA ASP A 400 -17.18 5.65 -15.19
C ASP A 400 -17.46 4.14 -15.33
N ALA A 401 -18.19 3.55 -14.38
CA ALA A 401 -18.52 2.14 -14.39
C ALA A 401 -19.31 1.73 -15.64
N LEU A 402 -18.89 0.62 -16.26
CA LEU A 402 -19.55 0.00 -17.41
C LEU A 402 -20.81 -0.78 -17.03
N CYS A 403 -20.91 -1.30 -15.80
CA CYS A 403 -22.00 -2.18 -15.37
C CYS A 403 -23.42 -1.67 -15.73
N PRO A 404 -23.78 -0.37 -15.53
CA PRO A 404 -25.10 0.15 -15.91
C PRO A 404 -25.44 -0.01 -17.39
N ASP A 405 -24.44 0.07 -18.26
CA ASP A 405 -24.58 0.11 -19.72
C ASP A 405 -24.51 -1.26 -20.39
N LEU A 406 -24.17 -2.31 -19.63
CA LEU A 406 -24.30 -3.69 -20.12
C LEU A 406 -25.78 -3.98 -20.41
N PRO A 407 -26.14 -4.61 -21.56
CA PRO A 407 -27.53 -4.84 -21.91
C PRO A 407 -28.27 -5.68 -20.85
N ALA A 408 -29.54 -5.36 -20.60
CA ALA A 408 -30.33 -5.94 -19.51
C ALA A 408 -30.69 -7.43 -19.72
N ASN A 409 -30.58 -7.95 -20.93
CA ASN A 409 -31.04 -9.29 -21.31
C ASN A 409 -29.91 -10.34 -21.33
N ASP A 410 -28.68 -9.95 -20.98
CA ASP A 410 -27.48 -10.73 -21.28
C ASP A 410 -27.08 -11.66 -20.12
N GLY A 411 -27.98 -11.94 -19.17
CA GLY A 411 -27.78 -12.88 -18.05
C GLY A 411 -26.73 -12.49 -17.00
N VAL A 412 -25.90 -11.46 -17.26
CA VAL A 412 -24.97 -10.87 -16.30
C VAL A 412 -25.73 -10.23 -15.14
N ARG A 413 -25.36 -10.58 -13.91
CA ARG A 413 -25.99 -10.01 -12.72
C ARG A 413 -25.34 -8.67 -12.38
N LYS A 414 -26.14 -7.60 -12.31
CA LYS A 414 -25.69 -6.24 -12.01
C LYS A 414 -26.13 -5.84 -10.61
N VAL A 415 -25.20 -5.43 -9.75
CA VAL A 415 -25.47 -5.00 -8.38
C VAL A 415 -24.95 -3.59 -8.17
N LYS A 416 -25.85 -2.69 -7.78
CA LYS A 416 -25.51 -1.31 -7.41
C LYS A 416 -25.39 -1.22 -5.88
N LEU A 417 -24.30 -0.65 -5.39
CA LEU A 417 -24.06 -0.38 -3.98
C LEU A 417 -23.91 1.13 -3.73
N PRO A 418 -24.18 1.63 -2.52
CA PRO A 418 -23.83 3.01 -2.17
C PRO A 418 -22.31 3.23 -2.26
N GLY A 419 -21.89 4.38 -2.75
CA GLY A 419 -20.48 4.77 -2.77
C GLY A 419 -19.96 5.14 -4.15
N ASP A 420 -18.70 5.56 -4.17
CA ASP A 420 -17.94 5.87 -5.38
C ASP A 420 -17.27 4.60 -5.94
N HIS A 421 -16.23 4.78 -6.74
CA HIS A 421 -15.39 3.72 -7.29
C HIS A 421 -14.80 2.77 -6.22
N HIS A 422 -14.67 3.22 -4.97
CA HIS A 422 -14.17 2.43 -3.84
C HIS A 422 -15.29 1.96 -2.89
N PHE A 423 -16.56 2.05 -3.30
CA PHE A 423 -17.72 1.58 -2.55
C PHE A 423 -17.87 2.22 -1.15
N GLY A 424 -17.30 3.41 -0.94
CA GLY A 424 -17.40 4.14 0.32
C GLY A 424 -16.81 3.43 1.56
N GLY A 425 -15.98 2.40 1.37
CA GLY A 425 -15.30 1.69 2.45
C GLY A 425 -16.07 0.54 3.11
N ASP A 426 -17.28 0.20 2.65
CA ASP A 426 -18.09 -0.91 3.19
C ASP A 426 -17.70 -2.26 2.56
N TYR A 427 -16.48 -2.70 2.87
CA TYR A 427 -15.87 -3.89 2.24
C TYR A 427 -16.45 -5.22 2.75
N ASP A 428 -17.02 -5.25 3.96
CA ASP A 428 -17.72 -6.42 4.48
C ASP A 428 -18.99 -6.70 3.67
N ARG A 429 -19.78 -5.64 3.40
CA ARG A 429 -20.95 -5.77 2.52
C ARG A 429 -20.56 -6.17 1.12
N LEU A 430 -19.45 -5.64 0.60
CA LEU A 430 -18.95 -6.00 -0.71
C LEU A 430 -18.58 -7.49 -0.78
N ALA A 431 -17.88 -8.01 0.23
CA ALA A 431 -17.57 -9.44 0.34
C ALA A 431 -18.83 -10.30 0.48
N GLU A 432 -19.83 -9.87 1.25
CA GLU A 432 -21.11 -10.56 1.38
C GLU A 432 -21.84 -10.69 0.02
N VAL A 433 -21.90 -9.59 -0.75
CA VAL A 433 -22.45 -9.58 -2.12
C VAL A 433 -21.67 -10.54 -3.01
N ILE A 434 -20.34 -10.53 -2.92
CA ILE A 434 -19.48 -11.44 -3.67
C ILE A 434 -19.78 -12.89 -3.34
N LEU A 435 -19.94 -13.26 -2.06
CA LEU A 435 -20.21 -14.62 -1.61
C LEU A 435 -21.61 -15.11 -2.00
N LYS A 436 -22.62 -14.24 -1.88
CA LYS A 436 -24.00 -14.53 -2.26
C LYS A 436 -24.25 -14.49 -3.77
N GLY A 437 -23.27 -14.00 -4.54
CA GLY A 437 -23.39 -13.84 -5.98
C GLY A 437 -24.41 -12.77 -6.34
N GLY A 438 -24.49 -11.70 -5.56
CA GLY A 438 -25.41 -10.58 -5.81
C GLY A 438 -26.88 -10.84 -5.49
N MET A 439 -27.18 -11.80 -4.60
CA MET A 439 -28.53 -12.08 -4.09
C MET A 439 -28.86 -11.31 -2.80
#